data_AF-A0A0R1ER82-F1
#
_entry.id   AF-A0A0R1ER82-F1
#
_cell.length_a   1.000
_cell.length_b   1.000
_cell.length_c   1.000
_cell.angle_alpha   90.00
_cell.angle_beta   90.00
_cell.angle_gamma   90.00
#
_symmetry.space_group_name_H-M   'P 1'
#
loop_
_entity.id
_entity.type
_entity.pdbx_description
1 polymer ?
#
loop_
_entity_poly.entity_id
_entity_poly.type
_entity_poly.pdbx_seq_one_letter_code
_entity_poly.pdbx_strand_id
1 'polypeptide(L)'
;MHDKNKRKIYESDILKVTGEDGESYVATVKWFGDEDYPAFDLEGIPAAWNYDANALATIFQSGVETCEVIGNIFEDKQLLEGKQ
;
A
#
# COMPACT_ATOMS: atom_id res chain seq x y z
N MET A 1 -3.97 -8.92 -8.31
CA MET A 1 -3.34 -7.61 -8.56
C MET A 1 -1.83 -7.80 -8.63
N HIS A 2 -1.12 -7.03 -9.46
CA HIS A 2 0.34 -7.13 -9.59
C HIS A 2 0.98 -5.76 -9.42
N ASP A 3 2.10 -5.67 -8.74
CA ASP A 3 2.86 -4.42 -8.59
C ASP A 3 3.55 -3.99 -9.90
N LYS A 4 4.30 -2.88 -9.86
CA LYS A 4 5.05 -2.37 -11.03
C LYS A 4 6.06 -3.38 -11.61
N ASN A 5 6.53 -4.32 -10.79
CA ASN A 5 7.49 -5.37 -11.16
C ASN A 5 6.79 -6.67 -11.59
N LYS A 6 5.46 -6.65 -11.78
CA LYS A 6 4.62 -7.81 -12.11
C LYS A 6 4.59 -8.89 -11.01
N ARG A 7 5.01 -8.56 -9.78
CA ARG A 7 4.88 -9.45 -8.62
C ARG A 7 3.44 -9.41 -8.11
N LYS A 8 2.88 -10.57 -7.75
CA LYS A 8 1.55 -10.64 -7.12
C LYS A 8 1.58 -9.97 -5.75
N ILE A 9 0.52 -9.21 -5.47
CA ILE A 9 0.28 -8.58 -4.17
C ILE A 9 -0.69 -9.45 -3.37
N TYR A 10 -0.36 -9.69 -2.10
CA TYR A 10 -1.13 -10.45 -1.13
C TYR A 10 -1.42 -9.63 0.13
N GLU A 11 -2.33 -10.15 0.96
CA GLU A 11 -2.48 -9.65 2.33
C GLU A 11 -1.14 -9.70 3.07
N SER A 12 -0.92 -8.75 3.97
CA SER A 12 0.30 -8.61 4.77
C SER A 12 1.56 -8.19 3.98
N ASP A 13 1.47 -8.02 2.66
CA ASP A 13 2.55 -7.38 1.90
C ASP A 13 2.71 -5.91 2.32
N ILE A 14 3.95 -5.45 2.33
CA ILE A 14 4.34 -4.07 2.55
C ILE A 14 4.58 -3.43 1.18
N LEU A 15 3.80 -2.40 0.86
CA LEU A 15 3.91 -1.66 -0.39
C LEU A 15 4.66 -0.36 -0.16
N LYS A 16 5.61 -0.05 -1.06
CA LYS A 16 6.06 1.32 -1.30
C LYS A 16 5.18 1.92 -2.39
N VAL A 17 4.44 2.97 -2.05
CA VAL A 17 3.63 3.76 -3.00
C VAL A 17 4.39 5.03 -3.33
N THR A 18 4.54 5.34 -4.61
CA THR A 18 5.29 6.51 -5.10
C THR A 18 4.42 7.34 -6.03
N GLY A 19 4.24 8.62 -5.71
CA GLY A 19 3.48 9.56 -6.53
C GLY A 19 4.27 10.08 -7.75
N GLU A 20 3.61 10.83 -8.63
CA GLU A 20 4.23 11.42 -9.82
C GLU A 20 5.35 12.43 -9.48
N ASP A 21 5.28 13.05 -8.30
CA ASP A 21 6.28 13.96 -7.77
C ASP A 21 7.54 13.26 -7.21
N GLY A 22 7.52 11.93 -7.15
CA GLY A 22 8.60 11.10 -6.63
C GLY A 22 8.58 10.92 -5.10
N GLU A 23 7.67 11.60 -4.39
CA GLU A 23 7.45 11.36 -2.97
C GLU A 23 6.82 9.98 -2.77
N SER A 24 7.11 9.36 -1.62
CA SER A 24 6.65 8.00 -1.37
C SER A 24 6.31 7.74 0.09
N TYR A 25 5.43 6.77 0.30
CA TYR A 25 5.12 6.24 1.62
C TYR A 25 5.11 4.72 1.61
N VAL A 26 5.12 4.14 2.80
CA VAL A 26 5.01 2.70 3.03
C VAL A 26 3.71 2.40 3.75
N ALA A 27 2.97 1.42 3.27
CA ALA A 27 1.73 0.96 3.88
C ALA A 27 1.57 -0.56 3.73
N THR A 28 0.74 -1.17 4.57
CA THR A 28 0.52 -2.62 4.59
C THR A 28 -0.80 -2.98 3.92
N VAL A 29 -0.82 -4.02 3.11
CA VAL A 29 -2.07 -4.58 2.56
C VAL A 29 -2.81 -5.34 3.66
N LYS A 30 -4.06 -4.96 3.93
CA LYS A 30 -4.90 -5.57 4.96
C LYS A 30 -6.31 -5.86 4.43
N TRP A 31 -6.91 -6.96 4.89
CA TRP A 31 -8.34 -7.19 4.74
C TRP A 31 -9.11 -6.47 5.85
N PHE A 32 -10.07 -5.61 5.49
CA PHE A 32 -10.84 -4.80 6.44
C PHE A 32 -12.25 -5.34 6.70
N GLY A 33 -12.56 -6.59 6.32
CA GLY A 33 -13.91 -7.13 6.46
C GLY A 33 -14.42 -7.25 7.90
N ASP A 34 -13.52 -7.22 8.89
CA ASP A 34 -13.88 -7.17 10.31
C ASP A 34 -14.20 -5.75 10.82
N GLU A 35 -14.05 -4.73 9.97
CA GLU A 35 -14.28 -3.31 10.26
C GLU A 35 -15.49 -2.75 9.48
N ASP A 36 -16.47 -3.60 9.16
CA ASP A 36 -17.62 -3.27 8.28
C ASP A 36 -17.21 -2.74 6.89
N TYR A 37 -15.98 -3.02 6.47
CA TYR A 37 -15.40 -2.61 5.19
C TYR A 37 -14.81 -3.82 4.45
N PRO A 38 -15.63 -4.65 3.78
CA PRO A 38 -15.22 -5.94 3.21
C PRO A 38 -14.40 -5.78 1.91
N ALA A 39 -13.22 -5.19 2.02
CA ALA A 39 -12.27 -4.96 0.95
C ALA A 39 -10.83 -5.14 1.42
N PHE A 40 -9.94 -5.48 0.49
CA PHE A 40 -8.51 -5.27 0.68
C PHE A 40 -8.20 -3.78 0.48
N ASP A 41 -7.42 -3.21 1.38
CA ASP A 41 -6.94 -1.84 1.29
C ASP A 41 -5.59 -1.67 2.00
N LEU A 42 -5.17 -0.43 2.22
CA LEU A 42 -3.91 -0.07 2.84
C LEU A 42 -4.08 0.42 4.28
N GLU A 43 -3.36 -0.21 5.20
CA GLU A 43 -3.19 0.25 6.58
C GLU A 43 -1.88 1.05 6.71
N GLY A 44 -1.91 2.14 7.48
CA GLY A 44 -0.72 2.96 7.76
C GLY A 44 -0.44 4.07 6.74
N ILE A 45 -1.43 4.48 5.94
CA ILE A 45 -1.31 5.63 5.04
C ILE A 45 -1.02 6.91 5.87
N PRO A 46 0.06 7.67 5.58
CA PRO A 46 0.34 8.90 6.30
C PRO A 46 -0.74 9.95 6.08
N ALA A 47 -1.05 10.76 7.10
CA ALA A 47 -2.12 11.78 7.03
C ALA A 47 -1.95 12.84 5.93
N ALA A 48 -0.73 13.01 5.39
CA ALA A 48 -0.47 13.89 4.25
C ALA A 48 -0.99 13.33 2.91
N TRP A 49 -1.26 12.02 2.85
CA TRP A 49 -1.82 11.32 1.71
C TRP A 49 -3.29 11.03 1.99
N ASN A 50 -4.18 11.50 1.12
CA ASN A 50 -5.62 11.35 1.30
C ASN A 50 -6.25 10.69 0.09
N TYR A 51 -7.07 9.68 0.33
CA TYR A 51 -7.83 8.96 -0.67
C TYR A 51 -9.31 9.06 -0.31
N ASP A 52 -10.13 9.57 -1.23
CA ASP A 52 -11.59 9.72 -1.02
C ASP A 52 -12.34 8.38 -1.07
N ALA A 53 -11.65 7.31 -1.46
CA ALA A 53 -12.16 5.95 -1.61
C ALA A 53 -11.06 4.94 -1.26
N ASN A 54 -11.31 3.65 -1.54
CA ASN A 54 -10.31 2.58 -1.35
C ASN A 54 -8.96 2.99 -1.96
N ALA A 55 -7.92 3.13 -1.14
CA ALA A 55 -6.64 3.66 -1.58
C ALA A 55 -5.99 2.71 -2.59
N LEU A 56 -6.03 1.41 -2.28
CA LEU A 56 -5.46 0.36 -3.13
C LEU A 56 -6.10 0.34 -4.52
N ALA A 57 -7.43 0.42 -4.61
CA ALA A 57 -8.14 0.47 -5.88
C ALA A 57 -7.88 1.78 -6.64
N THR A 58 -7.80 2.90 -5.92
CA THR A 58 -7.49 4.23 -6.49
C THR A 58 -6.13 4.22 -7.18
N ILE A 59 -5.08 3.77 -6.48
CA ILE A 59 -3.71 3.69 -7.00
C ILE A 59 -3.66 2.89 -8.32
N PHE A 60 -4.40 1.78 -8.37
CA PHE A 60 -4.41 0.90 -9.56
C PHE A 60 -5.24 1.43 -10.74
N GLN A 61 -6.17 2.35 -10.49
CA GLN A 61 -7.07 2.88 -11.52
C GLN A 61 -6.67 4.28 -11.99
N SER A 62 -6.08 5.11 -11.11
CA SER A 62 -5.69 6.49 -11.40
C SER A 62 -4.55 6.55 -12.41
N GLY A 63 -3.59 5.64 -12.28
CA GLY A 63 -2.31 5.69 -13.00
C GLY A 63 -1.39 6.82 -12.54
N VAL A 64 -1.73 7.52 -11.46
CA VAL A 64 -0.95 8.63 -10.87
C VAL A 64 0.17 8.08 -10.00
N GLU A 65 -0.12 7.04 -9.20
CA GLU A 65 0.88 6.41 -8.36
C GLU A 65 1.35 5.07 -8.92
N THR A 66 2.57 4.68 -8.52
CA THR A 66 3.05 3.31 -8.67
C THR A 66 3.18 2.63 -7.32
N CYS A 67 3.01 1.31 -7.28
CA CYS A 67 3.29 0.51 -6.10
C CYS A 67 4.32 -0.59 -6.38
N GLU A 68 5.10 -0.92 -5.37
CA GLU A 68 6.10 -1.97 -5.37
C GLU A 68 6.03 -2.74 -4.05
N VAL A 69 6.01 -4.07 -4.12
CA VAL A 69 6.12 -4.88 -2.90
C VAL A 69 7.56 -4.88 -2.43
N ILE A 70 7.81 -4.32 -1.24
CA ILE A 70 9.15 -4.20 -0.65
C ILE A 70 9.42 -5.20 0.48
N GLY A 71 8.40 -5.94 0.93
CA GLY A 71 8.51 -6.92 2.01
C GLY A 71 7.15 -7.41 2.48
N ASN A 72 7.09 -8.06 3.63
CA ASN A 72 5.84 -8.40 4.32
C ASN A 72 5.98 -8.24 5.85
N ILE A 73 4.86 -8.12 6.57
CA ILE A 73 4.89 -7.89 8.03
C ILE A 73 5.39 -9.09 8.84
N PHE A 74 5.56 -10.28 8.26
CA PHE A 74 6.07 -11.44 8.98
C PHE A 74 7.60 -11.47 8.97
N GLU A 75 8.22 -11.03 7.88
CA GLU A 75 9.67 -11.09 7.65
C GLU A 75 10.36 -9.73 7.76
N ASP A 76 9.65 -8.63 7.47
CA ASP A 76 10.23 -7.31 7.22
C ASP A 76 9.61 -6.18 8.04
N LYS A 77 9.20 -6.44 9.29
CA LYS A 77 8.56 -5.44 10.18
C LYS A 77 9.31 -4.12 10.29
N GLN A 78 10.65 -4.16 10.23
CA GLN A 78 11.52 -2.99 10.29
C GLN A 78 11.26 -1.98 9.16
N LEU A 79 10.65 -2.40 8.04
CA LEU A 79 10.32 -1.50 6.92
C LEU A 79 9.19 -0.52 7.27
N LEU A 80 8.39 -0.81 8.30
CA LEU A 80 7.32 0.07 8.78
C LEU A 80 7.82 1.11 9.79
N GLU A 81 8.99 0.89 10.39
CA GLU A 81 9.54 1.73 11.47
C GLU A 81 10.29 2.97 10.97
N GLY A 82 10.36 3.18 9.65
CA GLY A 82 10.84 4.44 9.07
C GLY A 82 12.23 4.84 9.59
N LYS A 83 13.24 3.98 9.43
CA LYS A 83 14.63 4.50 9.38
C LYS A 83 14.84 5.16 8.03
N GLN A 84 14.42 6.44 7.97
CA GLN A 84 14.95 7.42 7.01
C GLN A 84 16.45 7.63 7.24
#